data_AF-A0A8T6LU60-F1
#
_entry.id   AF-A0A8T6LU60-F1
#
_cell.length_a   1.000
_cell.length_b   1.000
_cell.length_c   1.000
_cell.angle_alpha   90.00
_cell.angle_beta   90.00
_cell.angle_gamma   90.00
#
_symmetry.space_group_name_H-M   'P 1'
#
loop_
_entity.id
_entity.type
_entity.pdbx_description
1 polymer ?
#
loop_
_entity_poly.entity_id
_entity_poly.type
_entity_poly.pdbx_seq_one_letter_code
_entity_poly.pdbx_strand_id
1 'polypeptide(L)' 'MSVTPKIRGLQHVGLVVPDVGAATDFFVSGLGAEPLFAVGPIEVDEARAERYDVRPGCTLVRLAMLRIA' A
#
# COMPACT_ATOMS: atom_id res chain seq x y z
N MET A 1 -5.40 -34.34 -2.18
CA MET A 1 -4.42 -33.82 -1.22
C MET A 1 -4.74 -32.36 -0.99
N SER A 2 -5.16 -31.96 0.22
CA SER A 2 -5.38 -30.54 0.52
C SER A 2 -4.03 -29.89 0.82
N VAL A 3 -3.68 -28.83 0.09
CA VAL A 3 -2.46 -28.06 0.35
C VAL A 3 -2.77 -27.12 1.51
N THR A 4 -2.26 -27.41 2.70
CA THR A 4 -2.32 -26.46 3.82
C THR A 4 -1.38 -25.29 3.52
N PRO A 5 -1.88 -24.04 3.44
CA PRO A 5 -1.04 -22.88 3.19
C PRO A 5 0.00 -22.73 4.31
N LYS A 6 1.29 -22.67 3.95
CA LYS A 6 2.38 -22.39 4.90
C LYS A 6 2.64 -20.88 4.94
N ILE A 7 2.43 -20.26 6.09
CA ILE A 7 2.78 -18.85 6.31
C ILE A 7 4.30 -18.75 6.45
N ARG A 8 4.93 -17.91 5.63
CA ARG A 8 6.40 -17.70 5.61
C ARG A 8 6.85 -16.45 6.34
N GLY A 9 5.95 -15.47 6.53
CA GLY A 9 6.25 -14.20 7.17
C GLY A 9 5.35 -13.08 6.66
N LEU A 10 5.54 -11.87 7.21
CA LEU A 10 4.91 -10.64 6.74
C LEU A 10 5.66 -10.13 5.50
N GLN A 11 4.94 -9.90 4.41
CA GLN A 11 5.57 -9.38 3.18
C GLN A 11 5.49 -7.86 3.07
N HIS A 12 4.37 -7.25 3.49
CA HIS A 12 4.18 -5.79 3.52
C HIS A 12 3.00 -5.42 4.41
N VAL A 13 2.92 -4.15 4.77
CA VAL A 13 1.73 -3.51 5.34
C VAL A 13 1.27 -2.44 4.36
N GLY A 14 0.00 -2.48 3.96
CA GLY A 14 -0.61 -1.44 3.14
C GLY A 14 -1.24 -0.37 4.03
N LEU A 15 -1.00 0.90 3.71
CA LEU A 15 -1.60 2.05 4.40
C LEU A 15 -2.32 2.93 3.39
N VAL A 16 -3.58 3.23 3.66
CA VAL A 16 -4.35 4.22 2.91
C VAL A 16 -4.18 5.56 3.60
N VAL A 17 -3.67 6.54 2.85
CA VAL A 17 -3.31 7.86 3.37
C VAL A 17 -3.86 8.95 2.45
N PRO A 18 -4.18 10.14 2.99
CA PRO A 18 -4.68 11.25 2.18
C PRO A 18 -3.60 11.82 1.24
N ASP A 19 -2.32 11.71 1.62
CA ASP A 19 -1.19 12.19 0.83
C ASP A 19 -0.01 11.21 0.91
N VAL A 20 0.31 10.59 -0.23
CA VAL A 20 1.40 9.61 -0.34
C VAL A 20 2.78 10.26 -0.26
N GLY A 21 2.93 11.52 -0.69
CA GLY A 21 4.17 12.27 -0.58
C GLY A 21 4.50 12.55 0.88
N ALA A 22 3.54 13.14 1.61
CA ALA A 22 3.71 13.42 3.04
C ALA A 22 3.99 12.14 3.86
N ALA A 23 3.29 11.04 3.57
CA ALA A 23 3.55 9.76 4.23
C ALA A 23 4.94 9.19 3.86
N THR A 24 5.35 9.32 2.60
CA THR A 24 6.69 8.89 2.15
C THR A 24 7.76 9.64 2.91
N ASP A 25 7.67 10.97 2.98
CA ASP A 25 8.64 11.81 3.69
C ASP A 25 8.70 11.46 5.18
N PHE A 26 7.56 11.20 5.80
CA PHE A 26 7.48 10.74 7.20
C PHE A 26 8.26 9.44 7.41
N PHE A 27 8.05 8.43 6.57
CA PHE A 27 8.72 7.13 6.73
C PHE A 27 10.21 7.19 6.36
N VAL A 28 10.58 7.97 5.35
CA VAL A 28 11.98 8.19 4.97
C VAL A 28 12.73 8.89 6.10
N SER A 29 12.20 10.00 6.61
CA SER A 29 12.85 10.80 7.65
C SER A 29 12.82 10.14 9.03
N GLY A 30 11.70 9.50 9.38
CA GLY A 30 11.48 8.92 10.70
C GLY A 30 12.05 7.52 10.87
N LEU A 31 12.02 6.68 9.81
CA LEU A 31 12.40 5.26 9.88
C LEU A 31 13.52 4.90 8.90
N GLY A 32 14.11 5.87 8.19
CA GLY A 32 15.13 5.58 7.18
C GLY A 32 14.60 4.76 6.01
N ALA A 33 13.31 4.84 5.70
CA ALA A 33 12.71 4.05 4.65
C ALA A 33 13.25 4.43 3.26
N GLU A 34 13.32 3.47 2.35
CA GLU A 34 13.75 3.65 0.97
C GLU A 34 12.57 3.45 0.00
N PRO A 35 12.23 4.44 -0.84
CA PRO A 35 11.24 4.26 -1.89
C PRO A 35 11.73 3.25 -2.94
N LEU A 36 10.89 2.28 -3.29
CA LEU A 36 11.20 1.24 -4.27
C LEU A 36 10.59 1.53 -5.64
N PHE A 37 9.26 1.69 -5.68
CA PHE A 37 8.51 1.99 -6.89
C PHE A 37 7.23 2.75 -6.56
N ALA A 38 6.67 3.41 -7.57
CA ALA A 38 5.36 4.03 -7.51
C ALA A 38 4.51 3.64 -8.72
N VAL A 39 3.20 3.53 -8.50
CA VAL A 39 2.21 3.21 -9.55
C VAL A 39 1.00 4.12 -9.37
N GLY A 40 0.36 4.52 -10.47
CA GLY A 40 -0.87 5.30 -10.45
C GLY A 40 -1.09 6.07 -11.74
N PRO A 41 -2.31 6.58 -11.97
CA PRO A 41 -3.52 6.36 -11.17
C PRO A 41 -4.08 4.93 -11.31
N ILE A 42 -4.77 4.44 -10.28
CA ILE A 42 -5.45 3.13 -10.28
C ILE A 42 -6.93 3.36 -9.97
N GLU A 43 -7.80 2.94 -10.89
CA GLU A 43 -9.24 2.91 -10.65
C GLU A 43 -9.59 1.85 -9.60
N VAL A 44 -10.43 2.25 -8.63
CA VAL A 44 -10.81 1.39 -7.50
C VAL A 44 -12.17 0.77 -7.80
N ASP A 45 -12.16 -0.52 -8.11
CA ASP A 45 -13.37 -1.35 -8.19
C ASP A 45 -14.00 -1.58 -6.79
N GLU A 46 -15.21 -2.14 -6.75
CA GLU A 46 -15.95 -2.37 -5.50
C GLU A 46 -15.16 -3.20 -4.48
N ALA A 47 -14.46 -4.25 -4.93
CA ALA A 47 -13.70 -5.14 -4.06
C ALA A 47 -12.47 -4.45 -3.44
N ARG A 48 -11.82 -3.57 -4.21
CA ARG A 48 -10.74 -2.73 -3.69
C ARG A 48 -11.27 -1.63 -2.77
N ALA A 49 -12.44 -1.06 -3.06
CA ALA A 49 -13.06 -0.04 -2.22
C ALA A 49 -13.33 -0.59 -0.82
N GLU A 50 -13.89 -1.80 -0.73
CA GLU A 50 -14.07 -2.52 0.54
C GLU A 50 -12.72 -2.81 1.22
N ARG A 51 -11.74 -3.33 0.47
CA ARG A 51 -10.42 -3.68 1.02
C ARG A 51 -9.66 -2.47 1.58
N TYR A 52 -9.77 -1.32 0.93
CA TYR A 52 -9.06 -0.10 1.30
C TYR A 52 -9.86 0.81 2.22
N ASP A 53 -11.11 0.46 2.53
CA ASP A 53 -12.03 1.29 3.31
C ASP A 53 -12.19 2.70 2.71
N VAL A 54 -12.45 2.74 1.40
CA VAL A 54 -12.65 3.98 0.62
C VAL A 54 -13.98 3.95 -0.11
N ARG A 55 -14.43 5.12 -0.56
CA ARG A 55 -15.67 5.23 -1.34
C ARG A 55 -15.53 4.52 -2.70
N PRO A 56 -16.51 3.68 -3.10
CA PRO A 56 -16.55 3.12 -4.44
C PRO A 56 -16.49 4.18 -5.55
N GLY A 57 -15.72 3.91 -6.60
CA GLY A 57 -15.50 4.83 -7.72
C GLY A 57 -14.51 5.96 -7.44
N CYS A 58 -13.76 5.92 -6.33
CA CYS A 58 -12.61 6.80 -6.15
C CYS A 58 -11.42 6.34 -6.99
N THR A 59 -10.52 7.26 -7.30
CA THR A 59 -9.25 6.94 -7.96
C THR A 59 -8.13 6.96 -6.93
N LEU A 60 -7.36 5.88 -6.83
CA LEU A 60 -6.11 5.89 -6.08
C LEU A 60 -5.06 6.61 -6.93
N VAL A 61 -4.79 7.87 -6.58
CA VAL A 61 -3.94 8.77 -7.39
C VAL A 61 -2.49 8.28 -7.48
N ARG A 62 -2.00 7.64 -6.41
CA ARG A 62 -0.65 7.12 -6.31
C ARG A 62 -0.59 6.02 -5.27
N LEU A 63 0.18 4.97 -5.55
CA LEU A 63 0.66 3.98 -4.60
C LEU A 63 2.18 4.07 -4.60
N ALA A 64 2.79 4.10 -3.41
CA ALA A 64 4.25 4.02 -3.26
C ALA A 64 4.60 2.83 -2.37
N MET A 65 5.58 2.03 -2.81
CA MET A 65 6.16 0.96 -2.01
C MET A 65 7.45 1.45 -1.40
N LEU A 66 7.60 1.29 -0.08
CA LEU A 66 8.81 1.62 0.66
C LEU A 66 9.36 0.39 1.36
N ARG A 67 10.69 0.33 1.51
CA ARG A 67 11.39 -0.64 2.35
C ARG A 67 11.85 0.04 3.63
N ILE A 68 11.58 -0.58 4.78
CA ILE A 68 12.20 -0.23 6.06
C ILE A 68 13.33 -1.24 6.31
N ALA A 69 14.53 -0.75 6.63
CA ALA A 69 15.72 -1.57 6.87
C ALA A 69 15.81 -2.03 8.33
#